data_AF-A0A1A3HJ81-F1
#
_entry.id   AF-A0A1A3HJ81-F1
#
_cell.length_a   1.000
_cell.length_b   1.000
_cell.length_c   1.000
_cell.angle_alpha   90.00
_cell.angle_beta   90.00
_cell.angle_gamma   90.00
#
_symmetry.space_group_name_H-M   'P 1'
#
loop_
_entity.id
_entity.type
_entity.pdbx_description
1 polymer ?
#
loop_
_entity_poly.entity_id
_entity_poly.type
_entity_poly.pdbx_seq_one_letter_code
_entity_poly.pdbx_strand_id
1 'polypeptide(L)'
;MATRPIPVIRALYSDGDTVIALFDAEGVALDDRPYRNSYAWFMQFRGDRIVKVTAFTTASRSTMCGGGSRRHSDRRVRPSRDWRAAA
;
A
#
# COMPACT_ATOMS: atom_id res chain seq x y z
N MET A 1 19.42 4.61 -1.59
CA MET A 1 19.61 3.32 -2.28
C MET A 1 18.36 2.46 -2.09
N ALA A 2 17.60 2.22 -3.17
CA ALA A 2 16.41 1.37 -3.08
C ALA A 2 16.80 -0.11 -2.96
N THR A 3 16.13 -0.83 -2.06
CA THR A 3 16.36 -2.27 -1.86
C THR A 3 15.19 -3.05 -2.42
N ARG A 4 15.47 -4.18 -3.09
CA ARG A 4 14.43 -5.09 -3.61
C ARG A 4 13.66 -5.69 -2.44
N PRO A 5 12.33 -5.51 -2.36
CA PRO A 5 11.54 -6.17 -1.33
C PRO A 5 11.49 -7.68 -1.57
N ILE A 6 11.72 -8.47 -0.51
CA ILE A 6 11.55 -9.92 -0.51
C ILE A 6 10.19 -10.24 0.13
N PRO A 7 9.20 -10.71 -0.63
CA PRO A 7 7.88 -11.00 -0.09
C PRO A 7 7.88 -12.30 0.72
N VAL A 8 7.23 -12.27 1.87
CA VAL A 8 6.93 -13.44 2.71
C VAL A 8 5.43 -13.74 2.58
N ILE A 9 5.09 -14.82 1.88
CA ILE A 9 3.70 -15.24 1.68
C ILE A 9 3.12 -15.67 3.02
N ARG A 10 1.99 -15.05 3.41
CA ARG A 10 1.21 -15.41 4.60
C ARG A 10 0.10 -16.39 4.27
N ALA A 11 -0.58 -16.15 3.14
CA ALA A 11 -1.64 -17.03 2.66
C ALA A 11 -1.87 -16.84 1.15
N LEU A 12 -2.33 -17.91 0.51
CA LEU A 12 -2.90 -17.89 -0.82
C LEU A 12 -4.34 -18.37 -0.73
N TYR A 13 -5.26 -17.61 -1.31
CA TYR A 13 -6.66 -18.00 -1.44
C TYR A 13 -7.01 -18.09 -2.92
N SER A 14 -7.94 -18.96 -3.27
CA SER A 14 -8.45 -19.08 -4.63
C SER A 14 -9.96 -19.18 -4.62
N ASP A 15 -10.60 -18.43 -5.52
CA ASP A 15 -12.02 -18.50 -5.81
C ASP A 15 -12.23 -18.37 -7.34
N GLY A 16 -12.63 -19.46 -7.98
CA GLY A 16 -12.66 -19.58 -9.44
C GLY A 16 -11.33 -19.19 -10.09
N ASP A 17 -11.38 -18.25 -11.02
CA ASP A 17 -10.21 -17.71 -11.72
C ASP A 17 -9.48 -16.61 -10.93
N THR A 18 -9.89 -16.32 -9.68
CA THR A 18 -9.25 -15.30 -8.86
C THR A 18 -8.36 -15.94 -7.79
N VAL A 19 -7.10 -15.52 -7.75
CA VAL A 19 -6.15 -15.87 -6.68
C VAL A 19 -5.84 -14.62 -5.87
N ILE A 20 -5.89 -14.73 -4.55
CA ILE A 20 -5.53 -13.67 -3.62
C ILE A 20 -4.23 -14.06 -2.93
N ALA A 21 -3.18 -13.26 -3.11
CA ALA A 21 -1.94 -13.40 -2.36
C ALA A 21 -1.90 -12.39 -1.22
N LEU A 22 -1.85 -12.89 0.02
CA LEU A 22 -1.59 -12.10 1.22
C LEU A 22 -0.14 -12.29 1.62
N PHE A 23 0.65 -11.22 1.65
CA PHE A 23 2.07 -11.28 1.96
C PHE A 23 2.59 -10.01 2.64
N ASP A 24 3.67 -10.16 3.40
CA ASP A 24 4.41 -9.03 3.96
C ASP A 24 5.66 -8.79 3.12
N ALA A 25 6.05 -7.52 2.97
CA ALA A 25 7.32 -7.17 2.34
C ALA A 25 7.95 -5.96 3.02
N GLU A 26 9.28 -5.99 3.10
CA GLU A 26 10.11 -4.89 3.61
C GLU A 26 11.12 -4.48 2.56
N GLY A 27 11.35 -3.18 2.42
CA GLY A 27 12.34 -2.63 1.50
C GLY A 27 12.68 -1.18 1.83
N VAL A 28 13.70 -0.66 1.17
CA VAL A 28 14.09 0.75 1.25
C VAL A 28 13.57 1.44 0.01
N ALA A 29 12.80 2.51 0.19
CA ALA A 29 12.29 3.34 -0.89
C ALA A 29 13.38 4.26 -1.48
N LEU A 30 13.05 4.96 -2.57
CA LEU A 30 14.00 5.87 -3.24
C LEU A 30 14.40 7.08 -2.38
N ASP A 31 13.62 7.38 -1.33
CA ASP A 31 13.88 8.45 -0.35
C ASP A 31 14.65 7.94 0.88
N ASP A 32 15.26 6.76 0.79
CA ASP A 32 16.02 6.09 1.86
C ASP A 32 15.21 5.72 3.10
N ARG A 33 13.87 5.72 3.01
CA ARG A 33 13.02 5.30 4.11
C ARG A 33 12.71 3.81 4.01
N PRO A 34 12.89 3.04 5.09
CA PRO A 34 12.41 1.67 5.14
C PRO A 34 10.88 1.70 5.17
N TYR A 35 10.26 0.79 4.42
CA TYR A 35 8.84 0.51 4.51
C TYR A 35 8.64 -0.96 4.82
N ARG A 36 7.67 -1.23 5.69
CA ARG A 36 7.16 -2.57 5.95
C ARG A 36 5.66 -2.53 5.74
N ASN A 37 5.19 -3.26 4.74
CA ASN A 37 3.80 -3.25 4.34
C ASN A 37 3.28 -4.68 4.23
N SER A 38 2.05 -4.87 4.68
CA SER A 38 1.26 -6.04 4.28
C SER A 38 0.50 -5.70 3.00
N TYR A 39 0.41 -6.67 2.09
CA TYR A 39 -0.23 -6.55 0.80
C TYR A 39 -1.27 -7.64 0.61
N ALA A 40 -2.39 -7.28 -0.02
CA ALA A 40 -3.36 -8.23 -0.55
C ALA A 40 -3.52 -7.98 -2.05
N TRP A 41 -3.08 -8.93 -2.87
CA TRP A 41 -3.14 -8.84 -4.33
C TRP A 41 -4.22 -9.77 -4.85
N PHE A 42 -5.25 -9.19 -5.45
CA PHE A 42 -6.32 -9.91 -6.13
C PHE A 42 -5.92 -10.05 -7.60
N MET A 43 -5.70 -11.28 -8.05
CA MET A 43 -5.17 -11.60 -9.37
C MET A 43 -6.19 -12.44 -10.11
N GLN A 44 -6.67 -11.96 -11.25
CA GLN A 44 -7.53 -12.74 -12.15
C GLN A 44 -6.67 -13.49 -13.16
N PHE A 45 -6.95 -14.77 -13.34
CA PHE A 45 -6.29 -15.65 -14.28
C PHE A 45 -7.14 -15.91 -15.51
N ARG A 46 -6.48 -16.19 -16.63
CA ARG A 46 -7.07 -16.83 -17.80
C ARG A 46 -6.11 -17.92 -18.26
N GLY A 47 -6.43 -19.17 -17.92
CA GLY A 47 -5.50 -20.27 -18.05
C GLY A 47 -4.31 -20.10 -17.11
N ASP A 48 -3.09 -20.08 -17.65
CA ASP A 48 -1.83 -19.96 -16.91
C ASP A 48 -1.34 -18.52 -16.72
N ARG A 49 -2.12 -17.52 -17.15
CA ARG A 49 -1.71 -16.11 -17.15
C ARG A 49 -2.56 -15.26 -16.22
N ILE A 50 -1.89 -14.42 -15.42
CA ILE A 50 -2.52 -13.32 -14.71
C ILE A 50 -2.88 -12.23 -15.73
N VAL A 51 -4.16 -11.91 -15.85
CA VAL A 51 -4.67 -10.91 -16.81
C VAL A 51 -5.10 -9.59 -16.16
N LYS A 52 -5.34 -9.59 -14.84
CA LYS A 52 -5.68 -8.38 -14.07
C LYS A 52 -5.18 -8.51 -12.64
N VAL A 53 -4.64 -7.42 -12.09
CA VAL A 53 -4.21 -7.34 -10.68
C VAL A 53 -4.80 -6.09 -10.04
N THR A 54 -5.41 -6.26 -8.85
CA THR A 54 -5.77 -5.16 -7.96
C THR A 54 -5.01 -5.35 -6.65
N ALA A 55 -4.20 -4.35 -6.27
CA ALA A 55 -3.32 -4.44 -5.11
C ALA A 55 -3.78 -3.49 -4.00
N PHE A 56 -3.89 -4.03 -2.80
CA PHE A 56 -4.12 -3.28 -1.57
C PHE A 56 -2.88 -3.34 -0.69
N THR A 57 -2.65 -2.30 0.11
CA THR A 57 -1.51 -2.21 1.02
C THR A 57 -1.88 -1.49 2.30
N THR A 58 -1.21 -1.83 3.40
CA THR A 58 -1.39 -1.17 4.71
C THR A 58 -0.80 0.24 4.77
N ALA A 59 0.00 0.65 3.77
CA ALA A 59 0.64 1.96 3.79
C ALA A 59 -0.42 3.08 3.87
N SER A 60 -0.31 3.92 4.90
CA SER A 60 -1.08 5.16 4.97
C SER A 60 -0.61 6.11 3.85
N ARG A 61 -1.51 6.95 3.32
CA ARG A 61 -1.23 7.88 2.20
C ARG A 61 0.00 8.79 2.45
N SER A 62 0.39 9.00 3.71
CA SER A 62 1.57 9.76 4.10
C SER A 62 2.90 9.01 3.94
N THR A 63 2.88 7.68 3.93
CA THR A 63 4.08 6.83 3.81
C THR A 63 4.38 6.47 2.35
N MET A 64 3.39 6.57 1.46
CA MET A 64 3.51 6.16 0.05
C MET A 64 4.07 7.25 -0.87
N CYS A 65 4.17 8.49 -0.39
CA CYS A 65 4.76 9.59 -1.14
C CYS A 65 6.24 9.76 -0.77
N GLY A 66 7.11 9.57 -1.76
CA GLY A 66 8.39 10.28 -1.82
C GLY A 66 8.11 11.77 -1.72
N GLY A 67 8.11 12.29 -0.50
CA GLY A 67 7.86 13.67 -0.19
C GLY A 67 9.11 14.47 -0.50
N GLY A 68 9.24 14.90 -1.75
CA GLY A 68 10.14 15.99 -2.10
C GLY A 68 9.93 17.14 -1.13
N SER A 69 11.02 17.56 -0.50
CA SER A 69 11.03 18.67 0.45
C SER A 69 10.44 19.92 -0.21
N ARG A 70 9.18 20.24 0.11
CA ARG A 70 8.70 21.61 0.04
C ARG A 70 8.52 22.10 1.46
N ARG A 71 9.60 22.66 2.01
CA ARG A 71 9.44 23.77 2.95
C ARG A 71 8.96 24.96 2.12
N HIS A 72 7.69 25.31 2.26
CA HIS A 72 7.31 26.72 2.15
C HIS A 72 6.09 26.98 3.05
N SER A 73 6.40 27.65 4.16
CA SER A 73 5.60 28.54 4.99
C SER A 73 4.07 28.59 4.81
N ASP A 74 3.40 28.34 5.93
CA ASP A 74 2.35 29.19 6.51
C ASP A 74 1.09 29.45 5.67
N ARG A 75 0.03 28.69 5.98
CA ARG A 75 -1.29 29.26 6.21
C ARG A 75 -2.08 28.38 7.15
N ARG A 76 -2.39 28.94 8.31
CA ARG A 76 -3.27 28.41 9.36
C ARG A 76 -4.58 27.88 8.76
N VAL A 77 -4.87 26.61 8.99
CA VAL A 77 -6.24 26.09 8.97
C VAL A 77 -6.53 25.59 10.38
N ARG A 78 -7.44 26.29 11.07
CA ARG A 78 -7.95 25.86 12.38
C ARG A 78 -8.84 24.63 12.16
N PRO A 79 -8.71 23.55 12.95
CA PRO A 79 -9.68 22.47 12.89
C PRO A 79 -10.95 22.89 13.65
N SER A 80 -12.08 22.97 12.96
CA SER A 80 -13.40 22.97 13.57
C SER A 80 -13.66 21.58 14.16
N ARG A 81 -13.68 21.51 15.50
CA ARG A 81 -14.34 20.44 16.24
C ARG A 81 -15.80 20.40 15.81
N ASP A 82 -16.23 19.33 15.16
CA ASP A 82 -17.50 18.65 15.43
C ASP A 82 -17.59 17.36 14.59
N TRP A 83 -17.37 16.23 15.25
CA TRP A 83 -17.42 14.87 14.71
C TRP A 83 -18.65 14.08 15.20
N ARG A 84 -19.64 14.77 15.79
CA ARG A 84 -20.89 14.17 16.26
C ARG A 84 -22.02 14.37 15.25
N ALA A 85 -22.11 13.48 14.28
CA ALA A 85 -23.37 13.05 13.67
C ALA A 85 -23.11 11.81 12.81
N ALA A 86 -22.84 10.68 13.49
CA ALA A 86 -23.17 9.37 12.97
C ALA A 86 -24.59 9.06 13.47
N ALA A 87 -25.56 9.10 12.55
CA ALA A 87 -26.85 8.41 12.60
C ALA A 87 -27.51 8.53 11.23
#